data_AF-A0A7J6KI03-F1
#
_entry.id   AF-A0A7J6KI03-F1
#
_cell.length_a   1.000
_cell.length_b   1.000
_cell.length_c   1.000
_cell.angle_alpha   90.00
_cell.angle_beta   90.00
_cell.angle_gamma   90.00
#
_symmetry.space_group_name_H-M   'P 1'
#
loop_
_entity.id
_entity.type
_entity.pdbx_description
1 polymer ?
#
loop_
_entity_poly.entity_id
_entity_poly.type
_entity_poly.pdbx_seq_one_letter_code
_entity_poly.pdbx_strand_id
1 'polypeptide(L)'
;MDKFGFPKDCVSVVEAQAHPDPEFSTVAFPNPEEKGALDMSKQQALDEDADYVLANDPDADRFTSCEKQKDGSWHQFTGDELGTIFGDWQLIMAHRRGVDPKNCLVINSTVSSKMLKALSDYYGGVYVDTLTGFKWMANKSLEMTAKHPDLVHCTAYEEALGSALTMSVPDKDGVSACSVWCEMANYWRKEK
;
A
#
# COMPACT_ATOMS: atom_id res chain seq x y z
N MET A 1 9.86 -2.16 11.43
CA MET A 1 9.37 -1.01 12.22
C MET A 1 10.48 -0.28 12.95
N ASP A 2 11.31 -0.93 13.78
CA ASP A 2 12.49 -0.30 14.43
C ASP A 2 13.41 0.46 13.46
N LYS A 3 13.76 -0.15 12.32
CA LYS A 3 14.58 0.48 11.27
C LYS A 3 13.94 1.73 10.64
N PHE A 4 12.61 1.87 10.76
CA PHE A 4 11.84 3.00 10.24
C PHE A 4 11.50 4.03 11.34
N GLY A 5 12.09 3.91 12.53
CA GLY A 5 11.93 4.87 13.61
C GLY A 5 10.61 4.76 14.37
N PHE A 6 9.90 3.64 14.23
CA PHE A 6 8.75 3.35 15.08
C PHE A 6 9.21 2.86 16.45
N PRO A 7 8.71 3.46 17.55
CA PRO A 7 8.90 2.90 18.88
C PRO A 7 8.34 1.47 18.94
N LYS A 8 9.02 0.57 19.66
CA LYS A 8 8.61 -0.84 19.76
C LYS A 8 7.22 -1.01 20.37
N ASP A 9 6.87 -0.12 21.28
CA ASP A 9 5.58 -0.01 21.95
C ASP A 9 4.46 0.52 21.05
N CYS A 10 4.76 0.98 19.83
CA CYS A 10 3.77 1.39 18.84
C CYS A 10 3.38 0.26 17.87
N VAL A 11 3.90 -0.95 18.07
CA VAL A 11 3.61 -2.11 17.21
C VAL A 11 3.20 -3.28 18.09
N SER A 12 2.04 -3.83 17.79
CA SER A 12 1.55 -5.05 18.43
C SER A 12 1.36 -6.13 17.39
N VAL A 13 1.79 -7.35 17.73
CA VAL A 13 1.78 -8.50 16.82
C VAL A 13 0.68 -9.46 17.27
N VAL A 14 -0.13 -9.90 16.31
CA VAL A 14 -1.10 -10.98 16.54
C VAL A 14 -0.35 -12.30 16.53
N GLU A 15 0.18 -12.70 17.69
CA GLU A 15 1.08 -13.85 17.83
C GLU A 15 0.51 -15.15 17.23
N ALA A 16 -0.81 -15.36 17.33
CA ALA A 16 -1.50 -16.52 16.77
C ALA A 16 -1.41 -16.62 15.23
N GLN A 17 -1.10 -15.52 14.54
CA GLN A 17 -0.96 -15.45 13.08
C GLN A 17 0.47 -15.08 12.64
N ALA A 18 1.41 -14.91 13.58
CA ALA A 18 2.76 -14.44 13.30
C ALA A 18 3.71 -15.54 12.80
N HIS A 19 3.35 -16.80 13.01
CA HIS A 19 4.18 -17.95 12.69
C HIS A 19 3.56 -18.79 11.57
N PRO A 20 4.38 -19.40 10.69
CA PRO A 20 3.87 -20.26 9.63
C PRO A 20 3.04 -21.42 10.20
N ASP A 21 1.80 -21.53 9.73
CA ASP A 21 0.89 -22.64 10.01
C ASP A 21 0.31 -23.14 8.68
N PRO A 22 0.70 -24.34 8.21
CA PRO A 22 0.26 -24.86 6.91
C PRO A 22 -1.25 -25.14 6.85
N GLU A 23 -1.92 -25.30 7.99
CA GLU A 23 -3.37 -25.53 8.06
C GLU A 23 -4.17 -24.22 8.12
N PHE A 24 -3.48 -23.07 8.26
CA PHE A 24 -4.09 -21.76 8.46
C PHE A 24 -5.19 -21.79 9.54
N SER A 25 -4.92 -22.42 10.69
CA SER A 25 -5.93 -22.79 11.70
C SER A 25 -6.72 -21.62 12.31
N THR A 26 -6.27 -20.39 12.10
CA THR A 26 -6.89 -19.16 12.60
C THR A 26 -7.84 -18.48 11.61
N VAL A 27 -7.84 -18.88 10.33
CA VAL A 27 -8.63 -18.24 9.27
C VAL A 27 -9.23 -19.27 8.32
N ALA A 28 -10.39 -18.98 7.73
CA ALA A 28 -10.97 -19.85 6.71
C ALA A 28 -10.18 -19.81 5.39
N PHE A 29 -9.61 -18.64 5.05
CA PHE A 29 -8.79 -18.44 3.87
C PHE A 29 -7.77 -17.32 4.15
N PRO A 30 -6.47 -17.53 3.87
CA PRO A 30 -5.42 -16.59 4.25
C PRO A 30 -5.27 -15.46 3.20
N ASN A 31 -6.31 -14.64 3.05
CA ASN A 31 -6.25 -13.42 2.25
C ASN A 31 -6.89 -12.28 3.03
N PRO A 32 -6.20 -11.13 3.23
CA PRO A 32 -6.75 -9.97 3.94
C PRO A 32 -8.07 -9.41 3.40
N GLU A 33 -8.42 -9.68 2.13
CA GLU A 33 -9.71 -9.28 1.54
C GLU A 33 -10.89 -10.12 2.06
N GLU A 34 -10.61 -11.32 2.57
CA GLU A 34 -11.65 -12.26 2.97
C GLU A 34 -12.26 -11.87 4.32
N LYS A 35 -13.58 -12.04 4.41
CA LYS A 35 -14.32 -11.79 5.64
C LYS A 35 -13.80 -12.72 6.73
N GLY A 36 -13.48 -12.14 7.89
CA GLY A 36 -12.96 -12.87 9.04
C GLY A 36 -11.43 -12.94 9.12
N ALA A 37 -10.70 -12.68 8.02
CA ALA A 37 -9.24 -12.78 8.01
C ALA A 37 -8.56 -11.81 8.99
N LEU A 38 -9.19 -10.64 9.23
CA LEU A 38 -8.67 -9.58 10.09
C LEU A 38 -9.34 -9.51 11.47
N ASP A 39 -10.24 -10.43 11.81
CA ASP A 39 -11.05 -10.31 13.03
C ASP A 39 -10.19 -10.37 14.30
N MET A 40 -9.21 -11.28 14.35
CA MET A 40 -8.25 -11.37 15.46
C MET A 40 -7.45 -10.07 15.61
N SER A 41 -6.96 -9.53 14.50
CA SER A 41 -6.19 -8.28 14.48
C SER A 41 -7.03 -7.08 14.92
N LYS A 42 -8.28 -6.98 14.45
CA LYS A 42 -9.23 -5.94 14.86
C LYS A 42 -9.58 -6.05 16.34
N GLN A 43 -9.75 -7.26 16.86
CA GLN A 43 -10.03 -7.48 18.27
C GLN A 43 -8.86 -7.06 19.15
N GLN A 44 -7.64 -7.52 18.85
CA GLN A 44 -6.43 -7.12 19.59
C GLN A 44 -6.20 -5.61 19.52
N ALA A 45 -6.40 -5.00 18.36
CA ALA A 45 -6.29 -3.55 18.19
C ALA A 45 -7.35 -2.77 18.99
N LEU A 46 -8.55 -3.32 19.20
CA LEU A 46 -9.55 -2.74 20.10
C LEU A 46 -9.10 -2.83 21.56
N ASP A 47 -8.59 -3.99 21.97
CA ASP A 47 -8.17 -4.26 23.35
C ASP A 47 -6.97 -3.39 23.77
N GLU A 48 -6.10 -3.05 22.80
CA GLU A 48 -4.89 -2.25 23.01
C GLU A 48 -5.05 -0.77 22.62
N ASP A 49 -6.24 -0.35 22.20
CA ASP A 49 -6.52 1.01 21.71
C ASP A 49 -5.59 1.47 20.56
N ALA A 50 -5.30 0.58 19.61
CA ALA A 50 -4.49 0.88 18.43
C ALA A 50 -5.30 1.62 17.35
N ASP A 51 -4.65 2.54 16.65
CA ASP A 51 -5.27 3.36 15.59
C ASP A 51 -5.49 2.58 14.28
N TYR A 52 -4.56 1.67 13.95
CA TYR A 52 -4.50 0.97 12.68
C TYR A 52 -4.23 -0.53 12.85
N VAL A 53 -4.85 -1.33 11.97
CA VAL A 53 -4.51 -2.74 11.73
C VAL A 53 -3.81 -2.85 10.38
N LEU A 54 -2.67 -3.53 10.31
CA LEU A 54 -1.90 -3.75 9.09
C LEU A 54 -1.76 -5.25 8.85
N ALA A 55 -1.95 -5.71 7.62
CA ALA A 55 -1.78 -7.13 7.28
C ALA A 55 -1.32 -7.32 5.83
N ASN A 56 -0.67 -8.46 5.59
CA ASN A 56 -0.32 -8.96 4.27
C ASN A 56 -0.86 -10.37 4.06
N ASP A 57 -0.91 -10.83 2.82
CA ASP A 57 -1.14 -12.23 2.47
C ASP A 57 0.15 -13.09 2.65
N PRO A 58 0.07 -14.43 2.56
CA PRO A 58 1.17 -15.32 2.94
C PRO A 58 2.47 -15.17 2.16
N ASP A 59 2.43 -14.76 0.89
CA ASP A 59 3.60 -14.44 0.06
C ASP A 59 3.98 -12.94 0.12
N ALA A 60 3.22 -12.16 0.91
CA ALA A 60 3.45 -10.75 1.21
C ALA A 60 3.45 -9.82 -0.01
N ASP A 61 2.70 -10.19 -1.05
CA ASP A 61 2.54 -9.40 -2.27
C ASP A 61 1.33 -8.45 -2.22
N ARG A 62 0.40 -8.65 -1.28
CA ARG A 62 -0.74 -7.76 -1.00
C ARG A 62 -0.64 -7.12 0.36
N PHE A 63 -1.11 -5.89 0.46
CA PHE A 63 -1.19 -5.14 1.71
C PHE A 63 -2.60 -4.60 1.94
N THR A 64 -3.08 -4.70 3.19
CA THR A 64 -4.29 -4.03 3.63
C THR A 64 -4.04 -3.24 4.91
N SER A 65 -4.90 -2.24 5.13
CA SER A 65 -4.97 -1.51 6.37
C SER A 65 -6.43 -1.35 6.81
N CYS A 66 -6.66 -1.29 8.12
CA CYS A 66 -7.92 -0.81 8.69
C CYS A 66 -7.67 0.35 9.64
N GLU A 67 -8.58 1.32 9.66
CA GLU A 67 -8.56 2.46 10.59
C GLU A 67 -9.73 2.38 11.57
N LYS A 68 -9.43 2.60 12.86
CA LYS A 68 -10.42 2.68 13.92
C LYS A 68 -11.27 3.94 13.76
N GLN A 69 -12.58 3.77 13.66
CA GLN A 69 -13.54 4.86 13.55
C GLN A 69 -13.93 5.39 14.94
N LYS A 70 -14.49 6.61 14.98
CA LYS A 70 -14.89 7.27 16.25
C LYS A 70 -15.95 6.51 17.05
N ASP A 71 -16.76 5.70 16.38
CA ASP A 71 -17.78 4.85 17.00
C ASP A 71 -17.25 3.48 17.43
N GLY A 72 -15.94 3.23 17.27
CA GLY A 72 -15.29 1.96 17.57
C GLY A 72 -15.39 0.91 16.46
N SER A 73 -16.06 1.20 15.35
CA SER A 73 -16.05 0.35 14.16
C SER A 73 -14.70 0.43 13.42
N TRP A 74 -14.48 -0.48 12.46
CA TRP A 74 -13.27 -0.50 11.64
C TRP A 74 -13.62 -0.22 10.18
N HIS A 75 -12.96 0.78 9.58
CA HIS A 75 -12.96 0.97 8.13
C HIS A 75 -11.77 0.20 7.55
N GLN A 76 -12.04 -0.80 6.71
CA GLN A 76 -10.99 -1.48 5.94
C GLN A 76 -10.84 -0.76 4.60
N PHE A 77 -9.63 -0.29 4.31
CA PHE A 77 -9.38 0.41 3.05
C PHE A 77 -9.46 -0.58 1.88
N THR A 78 -10.20 -0.18 0.86
CA THR A 78 -10.21 -0.87 -0.45
C THR A 78 -8.88 -0.67 -1.17
N GLY A 79 -8.55 -1.52 -2.15
CA GLY A 79 -7.31 -1.32 -2.91
C GLY A 79 -7.29 -0.05 -3.74
N ASP A 80 -8.46 0.47 -4.16
CA ASP A 80 -8.55 1.78 -4.81
C ASP A 80 -8.30 2.95 -3.84
N GLU A 81 -8.76 2.85 -2.60
CA GLU A 81 -8.43 3.84 -1.56
C GLU A 81 -6.93 3.80 -1.23
N LEU A 82 -6.37 2.61 -0.99
CA LEU A 82 -4.93 2.43 -0.74
C LEU A 82 -4.09 2.92 -1.92
N GLY A 83 -4.42 2.53 -3.14
CA GLY A 83 -3.72 2.95 -4.35
C GLY A 83 -3.73 4.46 -4.56
N THR A 84 -4.86 5.11 -4.24
CA THR A 84 -4.98 6.57 -4.26
C THR A 84 -4.09 7.22 -3.20
N ILE A 85 -4.19 6.77 -1.95
CA ILE A 85 -3.42 7.29 -0.81
C ILE A 85 -1.92 7.14 -1.07
N PHE A 86 -1.48 5.97 -1.51
CA PHE A 86 -0.08 5.73 -1.85
C PHE A 86 0.36 6.55 -3.07
N GLY A 87 -0.49 6.69 -4.09
CA GLY A 87 -0.19 7.51 -5.26
C GLY A 87 0.07 8.97 -4.89
N ASP A 88 -0.79 9.56 -4.08
CA ASP A 88 -0.61 10.94 -3.60
C ASP A 88 0.66 11.08 -2.76
N TRP A 89 0.87 10.20 -1.78
CA TRP A 89 2.07 10.22 -0.95
C TRP A 89 3.37 10.12 -1.76
N GLN A 90 3.42 9.19 -2.72
CA GLN A 90 4.59 8.99 -3.57
C GLN A 90 4.89 10.20 -4.46
N LEU A 91 3.86 10.89 -4.96
CA LEU A 91 4.02 12.14 -5.72
C LEU A 91 4.55 13.27 -4.83
N ILE A 92 4.04 13.43 -3.60
CA ILE A 92 4.56 14.39 -2.61
C ILE A 92 6.03 14.09 -2.30
N MET A 93 6.38 12.82 -2.07
CA MET A 93 7.76 12.41 -1.78
C MET A 93 8.69 12.62 -2.98
N ALA A 94 8.24 12.34 -4.20
CA ALA A 94 8.99 12.61 -5.42
C ALA A 94 9.31 14.10 -5.56
N HIS A 95 8.30 14.96 -5.34
CA HIS A 95 8.49 16.42 -5.33
C HIS A 95 9.53 16.87 -4.29
N ARG A 96 9.44 16.35 -3.05
CA ARG A 96 10.42 16.66 -1.98
C ARG A 96 11.84 16.21 -2.32
N ARG A 97 12.00 15.16 -3.12
CA ARG A 97 13.29 14.68 -3.64
C ARG A 97 13.79 15.48 -4.84
N GLY A 98 13.04 16.49 -5.30
CA GLY A 98 13.40 17.35 -6.42
C GLY A 98 13.08 16.76 -7.79
N VAL A 99 12.23 15.74 -7.86
CA VAL A 99 11.76 15.18 -9.14
C VAL A 99 10.76 16.15 -9.77
N ASP A 100 11.02 16.54 -11.02
CA ASP A 100 10.07 17.34 -11.81
C ASP A 100 8.77 16.53 -11.98
N PRO A 101 7.59 17.08 -11.68
CA PRO A 101 6.34 16.32 -11.77
C PRO A 101 6.12 15.63 -13.12
N LYS A 102 6.55 16.23 -14.24
CA LYS A 102 6.43 15.63 -15.59
C LYS A 102 7.21 14.32 -15.76
N ASN A 103 8.10 14.02 -14.81
CA ASN A 103 8.91 12.82 -14.76
C ASN A 103 8.36 11.78 -13.75
N CYS A 104 7.26 12.07 -13.05
CA CYS A 104 6.65 11.13 -12.11
C CYS A 104 5.69 10.20 -12.87
N LEU A 105 5.99 8.90 -12.91
CA LEU A 105 5.17 7.87 -13.54
C LEU A 105 4.27 7.19 -12.50
N VAL A 106 2.96 7.20 -12.77
CA VAL A 106 1.96 6.47 -12.00
C VAL A 106 1.15 5.55 -12.93
N ILE A 107 0.90 4.33 -12.49
CA ILE A 107 0.28 3.28 -13.33
C ILE A 107 -0.84 2.58 -12.56
N ASN A 108 -1.95 2.26 -13.20
CA ASN A 108 -2.90 1.31 -12.64
C ASN A 108 -3.57 0.43 -13.70
N SER A 109 -4.27 -0.61 -13.22
CA SER A 109 -5.07 -1.46 -14.07
C SER A 109 -6.33 -0.74 -14.56
N THR A 110 -6.84 -1.14 -15.72
CA THR A 110 -7.99 -0.50 -16.37
C THR A 110 -9.28 -0.60 -15.56
N VAL A 111 -9.38 -1.62 -14.71
CA VAL A 111 -10.53 -1.86 -13.82
C VAL A 111 -10.42 -1.12 -12.49
N SER A 112 -9.25 -0.58 -12.16
CA SER A 112 -9.05 0.26 -10.98
C SER A 112 -9.67 1.66 -11.17
N SER A 113 -9.95 2.32 -10.05
CA SER A 113 -10.42 3.71 -10.00
C SER A 113 -9.55 4.64 -10.84
N LYS A 114 -10.17 5.67 -11.43
CA LYS A 114 -9.45 6.71 -12.18
C LYS A 114 -8.91 7.84 -11.29
N MET A 115 -8.91 7.66 -9.97
CA MET A 115 -8.38 8.66 -9.04
C MET A 115 -6.87 8.89 -9.22
N LEU A 116 -6.10 7.84 -9.52
CA LEU A 116 -4.67 8.00 -9.78
C LEU A 116 -4.39 8.84 -11.04
N LYS A 117 -5.25 8.74 -12.06
CA LYS A 117 -5.21 9.64 -13.21
C LYS A 117 -5.47 11.09 -12.78
N ALA A 118 -6.49 11.32 -11.97
CA ALA A 118 -6.83 12.66 -11.50
C ALA A 118 -5.69 13.28 -10.67
N LEU A 119 -5.03 12.50 -9.81
CA LEU A 119 -3.82 12.91 -9.08
C LEU A 119 -2.68 13.25 -10.06
N SER A 120 -2.41 12.39 -11.03
CA SER A 120 -1.40 12.65 -12.06
C SER A 120 -1.67 13.96 -12.80
N ASP A 121 -2.90 14.19 -13.25
CA ASP A 121 -3.29 15.43 -13.94
C ASP A 121 -3.11 16.66 -13.05
N TYR A 122 -3.41 16.55 -11.75
CA TYR A 122 -3.26 17.62 -10.76
C TYR A 122 -1.79 18.00 -10.53
N TYR A 123 -0.92 17.02 -10.33
CA TYR A 123 0.52 17.26 -10.11
C TYR A 123 1.29 17.54 -11.40
N GLY A 124 0.74 17.17 -12.57
CA GLY A 124 1.42 17.25 -13.86
C GLY A 124 2.30 16.04 -14.18
N GLY A 125 1.95 14.88 -13.63
CA GLY A 125 2.63 13.59 -13.83
C GLY A 125 2.29 12.85 -15.11
N VAL A 126 2.93 11.71 -15.30
CA VAL A 126 2.69 10.76 -16.39
C VAL A 126 1.81 9.62 -15.86
N TYR A 127 0.60 9.52 -16.39
CA TYR A 127 -0.32 8.44 -16.09
C TYR A 127 -0.33 7.38 -17.19
N VAL A 128 -0.33 6.10 -16.80
CA VAL A 128 -0.51 4.98 -17.72
C VAL A 128 -1.58 4.01 -17.21
N ASP A 129 -2.52 3.69 -18.09
CA ASP A 129 -3.54 2.65 -17.89
C ASP A 129 -3.08 1.35 -18.58
N THR A 130 -3.17 0.21 -17.90
CA THR A 130 -2.87 -1.10 -18.50
C THR A 130 -4.00 -2.10 -18.30
N LEU A 131 -3.96 -3.23 -19.02
CA LEU A 131 -4.86 -4.35 -18.73
C LEU A 131 -4.61 -4.89 -17.31
N THR A 132 -5.61 -5.59 -16.75
CA THR A 132 -5.50 -6.31 -15.48
C THR A 132 -4.38 -7.35 -15.51
N GLY A 133 -3.68 -7.45 -14.39
CA GLY A 133 -2.52 -8.30 -14.16
C GLY A 133 -1.25 -7.48 -13.98
N PHE A 134 -0.64 -7.56 -12.79
CA PHE A 134 0.54 -6.79 -12.39
C PHE A 134 1.70 -6.81 -13.39
N LYS A 135 1.91 -7.93 -14.09
CA LYS A 135 2.91 -8.08 -15.16
C LYS A 135 2.85 -6.97 -16.21
N TRP A 136 1.66 -6.45 -16.53
CA TRP A 136 1.51 -5.40 -17.53
C TRP A 136 2.05 -4.06 -17.03
N MET A 137 1.77 -3.71 -15.77
CA MET A 137 2.24 -2.48 -15.15
C MET A 137 3.73 -2.52 -14.87
N ALA A 138 4.24 -3.63 -14.31
CA ALA A 138 5.67 -3.79 -14.05
C ALA A 138 6.48 -3.71 -15.35
N ASN A 139 6.09 -4.46 -16.39
CA ASN A 139 6.76 -4.38 -17.69
C ASN A 139 6.67 -2.98 -18.30
N LYS A 140 5.52 -2.30 -18.17
CA LYS A 140 5.35 -0.94 -18.69
C LYS A 140 6.25 0.07 -17.97
N SER A 141 6.36 -0.02 -16.65
CA SER A 141 7.27 0.82 -15.85
C SER A 141 8.73 0.61 -16.26
N LEU A 142 9.18 -0.65 -16.35
CA LEU A 142 10.54 -0.99 -16.79
C LEU A 142 10.82 -0.50 -18.21
N GLU A 143 9.88 -0.70 -19.13
CA GLU A 143 10.00 -0.25 -20.53
C GLU A 143 10.15 1.28 -20.61
N MET A 144 9.31 2.02 -19.89
CA MET A 144 9.29 3.49 -19.98
C MET A 144 10.49 4.12 -19.29
N THR A 145 10.87 3.65 -18.10
CA THR A 145 12.05 4.15 -17.38
C THR A 145 13.36 3.81 -18.09
N ALA A 146 13.42 2.69 -18.83
CA ALA A 146 14.56 2.39 -19.71
C ALA A 146 14.65 3.32 -20.93
N LYS A 147 13.51 3.76 -21.49
CA LYS A 147 13.45 4.66 -22.66
C LYS A 147 13.62 6.14 -22.28
N HIS A 148 13.24 6.52 -21.07
CA HIS A 148 13.24 7.88 -20.58
C HIS A 148 14.00 7.94 -19.24
N PRO A 149 15.33 8.19 -19.27
CA PRO A 149 16.17 8.10 -18.07
C PRO A 149 15.76 9.02 -16.92
N ASP A 150 15.08 10.14 -17.22
CA ASP A 150 14.60 11.07 -16.20
C ASP A 150 13.27 10.63 -15.57
N LEU A 151 12.55 9.67 -16.18
CA LEU A 151 11.25 9.19 -15.71
C LEU A 151 11.45 8.30 -14.47
N VAL A 152 10.69 8.59 -13.42
CA VAL A 152 10.75 7.92 -12.13
C VAL A 152 9.44 7.19 -11.89
N HIS A 153 9.51 5.89 -11.62
CA HIS A 153 8.37 5.15 -11.12
C HIS A 153 7.98 5.66 -9.72
N CYS A 154 6.76 6.17 -9.58
CA CYS A 154 6.22 6.60 -8.29
C CYS A 154 5.31 5.52 -7.70
N THR A 155 4.35 5.00 -8.47
CA THR A 155 3.47 3.92 -8.01
C THR A 155 2.90 3.12 -9.17
N ALA A 156 2.68 1.83 -8.94
CA ALA A 156 1.76 0.99 -9.70
C ALA A 156 0.84 0.25 -8.74
N TYR A 157 -0.47 0.18 -9.01
CA TYR A 157 -1.39 -0.58 -8.17
C TYR A 157 -2.54 -1.26 -8.94
N GLU A 158 -3.08 -2.32 -8.34
CA GLU A 158 -4.34 -2.99 -8.72
C GLU A 158 -5.36 -2.88 -7.60
N GLU A 159 -6.65 -2.90 -7.96
CA GLU A 159 -7.74 -2.79 -6.97
C GLU A 159 -7.78 -3.96 -5.98
N ALA A 160 -7.23 -5.12 -6.38
CA ALA A 160 -7.05 -6.32 -5.56
C ALA A 160 -5.85 -6.23 -4.58
N LEU A 161 -5.66 -5.08 -3.93
CA LEU A 161 -4.65 -4.80 -2.89
C LEU A 161 -3.16 -4.92 -3.28
N GLY A 162 -2.86 -5.15 -4.55
CA GLY A 162 -1.48 -5.24 -5.05
C GLY A 162 -0.89 -3.88 -5.36
N SER A 163 0.32 -3.58 -4.87
CA SER A 163 1.02 -2.33 -5.21
C SER A 163 2.54 -2.50 -5.29
N ALA A 164 3.16 -1.72 -6.17
CA ALA A 164 4.61 -1.54 -6.23
C ALA A 164 4.92 -0.05 -6.10
N LEU A 165 5.41 0.35 -4.93
CA LEU A 165 5.80 1.73 -4.62
C LEU A 165 7.26 2.03 -5.01
N THR A 166 7.98 1.02 -5.48
CA THR A 166 9.33 1.04 -6.02
C THR A 166 9.46 -0.07 -7.05
N MET A 167 10.45 0.02 -7.94
CA MET A 167 10.80 -1.04 -8.89
C MET A 167 12.02 -1.87 -8.44
N SER A 168 12.43 -1.77 -7.17
CA SER A 168 13.48 -2.62 -6.59
C SER A 168 13.10 -4.11 -6.64
N VAL A 169 11.80 -4.40 -6.46
CA VAL A 169 11.16 -5.66 -6.82
C VAL A 169 10.15 -5.30 -7.91
N PRO A 170 10.33 -5.75 -9.16
CA PRO A 170 9.41 -5.42 -10.25
C PRO A 170 8.14 -6.29 -10.19
N ASP A 171 7.54 -6.38 -9.01
CA ASP A 171 6.32 -7.09 -8.69
C ASP A 171 5.62 -6.39 -7.51
N LYS A 172 4.45 -6.86 -7.10
CA LYS A 172 3.75 -6.34 -5.93
C LYS A 172 4.60 -6.60 -4.67
N ASP A 173 4.62 -5.65 -3.75
CA ASP A 173 5.40 -5.73 -2.52
C ASP A 173 4.62 -5.11 -1.36
N GLY A 174 3.90 -5.98 -0.64
CA GLY A 174 3.12 -5.60 0.54
C GLY A 174 4.00 -5.16 1.72
N VAL A 175 5.25 -5.63 1.79
CA VAL A 175 6.20 -5.23 2.84
C VAL A 175 6.64 -3.78 2.66
N SER A 176 6.96 -3.40 1.42
CA SER A 176 7.24 -2.00 1.07
C SER A 176 6.01 -1.12 1.26
N ALA A 177 4.82 -1.60 0.86
CA ALA A 177 3.56 -0.88 1.07
C ALA A 177 3.28 -0.61 2.56
N CYS A 178 3.45 -1.62 3.41
CA CYS A 178 3.32 -1.48 4.87
C CYS A 178 4.32 -0.45 5.43
N SER A 179 5.56 -0.47 4.95
CA SER A 179 6.59 0.49 5.38
C SER A 179 6.23 1.92 5.00
N VAL A 180 5.73 2.14 3.77
CA VAL A 180 5.27 3.46 3.30
C VAL A 180 4.02 3.92 4.03
N TRP A 181 3.07 3.02 4.30
CA TRP A 181 1.88 3.33 5.10
C TRP A 181 2.27 3.87 6.48
N CYS A 182 3.18 3.18 7.15
CA CYS A 182 3.73 3.60 8.43
C CYS A 182 4.44 4.96 8.31
N GLU A 183 5.35 5.14 7.35
CA GLU A 183 6.02 6.43 7.12
C GLU A 183 5.01 7.59 7.02
N MET A 184 4.00 7.42 6.17
CA MET A 184 2.96 8.41 5.93
C MET A 184 2.11 8.68 7.18
N ALA A 185 1.65 7.64 7.88
CA ALA A 185 0.84 7.79 9.08
C ALA A 185 1.60 8.54 10.19
N ASN A 186 2.89 8.22 10.37
CA ASN A 186 3.75 8.91 11.34
C ASN A 186 4.02 10.37 10.92
N TYR A 187 4.20 10.63 9.63
CA TYR A 187 4.36 11.99 9.11
C TYR A 187 3.13 12.85 9.42
N TRP A 188 1.94 12.42 9.01
CA TRP A 188 0.72 13.20 9.20
C TRP A 188 0.25 13.30 10.66
N ARG A 189 0.61 12.32 11.51
CA ARG A 189 0.37 12.42 12.96
C ARG A 189 1.13 13.59 13.60
N LYS A 190 2.33 13.91 13.10
CA LYS A 190 3.19 14.99 13.62
C LYS A 190 2.84 16.39 13.08
N GLU A 191 2.13 16.45 11.97
CA GLU A 191 1.66 17.71 11.37
C GLU A 191 0.34 18.22 12.00
N LYS A 192 -0.24 17.47 12.94
CA LYS A 192 -1.37 17.90 13.79
C LYS A 192 -0.87 18.68 15.00
#